data_AF-A0A6C0C6H3-F1
#
_entry.id   AF-A0A6C0C6H3-F1
#
_cell.length_a   1.000
_cell.length_b   1.000
_cell.length_c   1.000
_cell.angle_alpha   90.00
_cell.angle_beta   90.00
_cell.angle_gamma   90.00
#
_symmetry.space_group_name_H-M   'P 1'
#
loop_
_entity.id
_entity.type
_entity.pdbx_description
1 polymer ?
#
loop_
_entity_poly.entity_id
_entity_poly.type
_entity_poly.pdbx_seq_one_letter_code
_entity_poly.pdbx_strand_id
1 'polypeptide(L)'
;MKKDTHHYVLATLLVVFIVSDAPIPGVIGELVDTVVGKIVVVMIALSLFGAHPVVGAIGLVAAYQVIMRSQGLHSASIYIPSERKKSRVLTAMNQFPVTIEEEVIFKQIPYVFKRNTGGDKSPYKGVQDKLYGAAKLTE
;
A
#
# COMPACT_ATOMS: atom_id res chain seq x y z
N MET A 1 37.06 3.29 32.59
CA MET A 1 36.38 3.83 31.39
C MET A 1 35.75 2.69 30.60
N LYS A 2 34.48 2.34 30.83
CA LYS A 2 33.75 1.30 30.06
C LYS A 2 32.21 1.43 30.13
N LYS A 3 31.70 2.55 30.67
CA LYS A 3 30.27 2.72 30.98
C LYS A 3 29.50 3.40 29.85
N ASP A 4 30.16 4.22 29.05
CA ASP A 4 29.53 4.99 27.96
C ASP A 4 29.29 4.13 26.72
N THR A 5 30.10 3.08 26.52
CA THR A 5 30.04 2.20 25.34
C THR A 5 28.69 1.51 25.20
N HIS A 6 28.04 1.14 26.31
CA HIS A 6 26.71 0.52 26.31
C HIS A 6 25.61 1.48 25.84
N HIS A 7 25.74 2.77 26.15
CA HIS A 7 24.76 3.80 25.75
C HIS A 7 24.85 4.05 24.25
N TYR A 8 26.07 4.09 23.70
CA TYR A 8 26.28 4.20 22.26
C TYR A 8 25.79 2.96 21.50
N VAL A 9 26.01 1.74 22.02
CA VAL A 9 25.49 0.52 21.39
C VAL A 9 23.96 0.49 21.36
N LEU A 10 23.31 0.87 22.46
CA LEU A 10 21.84 0.99 22.51
C LEU A 10 21.32 2.04 21.52
N ALA A 11 22.03 3.17 21.42
CA ALA A 11 21.71 4.22 20.45
C ALA A 11 21.85 3.74 19.02
N THR A 12 22.97 3.07 18.68
CA THR A 12 23.20 2.54 17.33
C THR A 12 22.15 1.48 16.97
N LEU A 13 21.77 0.60 17.91
CA LEU A 13 20.72 -0.39 17.68
C LEU A 13 19.36 0.29 17.43
N LEU A 14 19.05 1.35 18.18
CA LEU A 14 17.84 2.14 18.01
C LEU A 14 17.83 2.89 16.67
N VAL A 15 18.97 3.45 16.23
CA VAL A 15 19.13 4.03 14.88
C VAL A 15 18.90 2.98 13.80
N VAL A 16 19.50 1.80 13.93
CA VAL A 16 19.34 0.69 12.97
C VAL A 16 17.88 0.25 12.90
N PHE A 17 17.17 0.23 14.02
CA PHE A 17 15.74 -0.08 14.07
C PHE A 17 14.89 0.96 13.30
N ILE A 18 15.17 2.25 13.45
CA ILE A 18 14.47 3.33 12.71
C ILE A 18 14.71 3.19 11.20
N VAL A 19 15.97 2.97 10.82
CA VAL A 19 16.43 2.94 9.43
C VAL A 19 15.97 1.68 8.70
N SER A 20 15.88 0.54 9.39
CA SER A 20 15.56 -0.76 8.75
C SER A 20 14.12 -0.88 8.23
N ASP A 21 13.28 0.15 8.39
CA ASP A 21 11.90 0.19 7.88
C ASP A 21 11.13 -1.10 8.20
N ALA A 22 11.32 -1.62 9.41
CA ALA A 22 10.70 -2.87 9.83
C ALA A 22 9.17 -2.67 9.85
N PRO A 23 8.39 -3.50 9.13
CA PRO A 23 6.95 -3.38 9.13
C PRO A 23 6.46 -3.61 10.56
N ILE A 24 5.85 -2.58 11.14
CA ILE A 24 5.28 -2.66 12.48
C ILE A 24 4.14 -3.69 12.39
N PRO A 25 4.20 -4.81 13.12
CA PRO A 25 3.12 -5.79 13.11
C PRO A 25 1.82 -5.10 13.56
N GLY A 26 0.71 -5.39 12.87
CA GLY A 26 -0.54 -4.63 12.99
C GLY A 26 -1.02 -4.37 14.42
N VAL A 27 -0.78 -5.31 15.34
CA VAL A 27 -1.13 -5.19 16.77
C VAL A 27 -0.40 -4.04 17.47
N ILE A 28 0.89 -3.81 17.17
CA ILE A 28 1.67 -2.71 17.73
C ILE A 28 1.31 -1.39 17.04
N GLY A 29 1.03 -1.43 15.74
CA GLY A 29 0.57 -0.27 14.97
C GLY A 29 -0.76 0.27 15.47
N GLU A 30 -1.73 -0.62 15.74
CA GLU A 30 -3.04 -0.24 16.25
C GLU A 30 -2.95 0.36 17.66
N LEU A 31 -2.06 -0.16 18.51
CA LEU A 31 -1.80 0.40 19.85
C LEU A 31 -1.18 1.80 19.78
N VAL A 32 -0.21 2.01 18.88
CA VAL A 32 0.49 3.28 18.71
C VAL A 32 -0.34 4.33 17.95
N ASP A 33 -1.33 3.92 17.15
CA ASP A 33 -2.19 4.87 16.45
C ASP A 33 -3.19 5.60 17.38
N THR A 34 -3.44 5.05 18.57
CA THR A 34 -4.28 5.70 19.59
C THR A 34 -3.62 6.98 20.13
N VAL A 35 -4.45 7.98 20.51
CA VAL A 35 -3.96 9.23 21.12
C VAL A 35 -3.10 8.96 22.37
N VAL A 36 -3.50 7.98 23.18
CA VAL A 36 -2.76 7.54 24.37
C VAL A 36 -1.44 6.88 23.98
N GLY A 37 -1.43 6.00 22.98
CA GLY A 37 -0.22 5.36 22.47
C GLY A 37 0.81 6.35 21.97
N LYS A 38 0.39 7.38 21.22
CA LYS A 38 1.28 8.47 20.75
C LYS A 38 1.92 9.22 21.91
N ILE A 39 1.16 9.55 22.96
CA ILE A 39 1.68 10.21 24.17
C ILE A 39 2.72 9.34 24.87
N VAL A 40 2.44 8.03 25.02
CA VAL A 40 3.38 7.09 25.66
C VAL A 40 4.68 6.97 24.86
N VAL A 41 4.61 6.90 23.53
CA VAL A 41 5.80 6.85 22.66
C VAL A 41 6.66 8.10 22.81
N VAL A 42 6.04 9.28 22.88
CA VAL A 42 6.75 10.55 23.12
C VAL A 42 7.41 10.57 24.51
N MET A 43 6.71 10.08 25.54
CA MET A 43 7.26 10.00 26.91
C MET A 43 8.48 9.06 26.99
N ILE A 44 8.46 7.94 26.28
CA ILE A 44 9.60 7.02 26.18
C ILE A 44 10.77 7.68 25.43
N ALA A 45 10.51 8.44 24.37
CA ALA A 45 11.56 9.17 23.68
C ALA A 45 12.19 10.27 24.55
N LEU A 46 11.39 10.95 25.36
CA LEU A 46 11.86 11.98 26.30
C LEU A 46 12.68 11.39 27.46
N SER A 47 12.30 10.21 27.97
CA SER A 47 13.09 9.55 29.03
C SER A 47 14.50 9.18 28.57
N LEU A 48 14.70 8.99 27.26
CA LEU A 48 15.97 8.69 26.63
C LEU A 48 16.99 9.85 26.71
N PHE A 49 16.54 11.09 26.93
CA PHE A 49 17.43 12.23 27.24
C PHE A 49 18.17 12.07 28.56
N GLY A 50 17.59 11.34 29.54
CA GLY A 50 18.22 11.07 30.83
C GLY A 50 19.46 10.18 30.72
N ALA A 51 19.59 9.42 29.63
CA ALA A 51 20.74 8.56 29.37
C ALA A 51 21.88 9.33 28.69
N HIS A 52 21.60 9.99 27.57
CA HIS A 52 22.58 10.82 26.85
C HIS A 52 21.85 11.77 25.88
N PRO A 53 22.24 13.06 25.78
CA PRO A 53 21.53 14.04 24.94
C PRO A 53 21.40 13.63 23.47
N VAL A 54 22.45 13.04 22.89
CA VAL A 54 22.46 12.58 21.50
C VAL A 54 21.47 11.43 21.28
N VAL A 55 21.35 10.52 22.24
CA VAL A 55 20.46 9.36 22.15
C VAL A 55 19.01 9.79 22.31
N GLY A 56 18.75 10.78 23.18
CA GLY A 56 17.46 11.46 23.28
C GLY A 56 17.01 12.10 21.97
N ALA A 57 17.90 12.86 21.31
CA ALA A 57 17.57 13.50 20.02
C ALA A 57 17.21 12.48 18.93
N ILE A 58 17.98 11.40 18.83
CA ILE A 58 17.71 10.29 17.90
C ILE A 58 16.39 9.59 18.26
N GLY A 59 16.13 9.34 19.55
CA GLY A 59 14.89 8.74 20.02
C GLY A 59 13.65 9.57 19.69
N LEU A 60 13.78 10.90 19.68
CA LEU A 60 12.69 11.81 19.29
C LEU A 60 12.37 11.69 17.79
N VAL A 61 13.41 11.62 16.94
CA VAL A 61 13.24 11.35 15.49
C VAL A 61 12.63 9.97 15.26
N ALA A 62 13.02 8.97 16.06
CA ALA A 62 12.45 7.63 16.05
C ALA A 62 10.93 7.65 16.28
N ALA A 63 10.52 8.32 17.37
CA ALA A 63 9.12 8.45 17.75
C ALA A 63 8.30 9.12 16.64
N TYR A 64 8.84 10.19 16.04
CA TYR A 64 8.18 10.85 14.92
C TYR A 64 7.99 9.91 13.72
N GLN A 65 9.02 9.16 13.33
CA GLN A 65 8.94 8.20 12.22
C GLN A 65 7.92 7.10 12.47
N VAL A 66 7.88 6.54 13.69
CA VAL A 66 6.91 5.52 14.08
C VAL A 66 5.47 6.06 13.98
N ILE A 67 5.23 7.27 14.50
CA ILE A 67 3.91 7.92 14.45
C ILE A 67 3.49 8.23 13.01
N MET A 68 4.41 8.70 12.17
CA MET A 68 4.14 9.01 10.76
C MET A 68 3.78 7.75 9.96
N ARG A 69 4.52 6.66 10.15
CA ARG A 69 4.28 5.37 9.48
C ARG A 69 2.96 4.72 9.92
N SER A 70 2.60 4.85 11.20
CA SER A 70 1.37 4.25 11.75
C SER A 70 0.10 4.87 11.16
N GLN A 71 0.11 6.16 10.82
CA GLN A 71 -1.09 6.89 10.38
C GLN A 71 -1.53 6.54 8.94
N GLY A 72 -0.60 6.18 8.06
CA GLY A 72 -0.89 6.03 6.62
C GLY A 72 -1.81 4.87 6.26
N LEU A 73 -1.81 3.78 7.06
CA LEU A 73 -2.53 2.56 6.71
C LEU A 73 -3.98 2.55 7.21
N HIS A 74 -4.25 3.13 8.39
CA HIS A 74 -5.57 3.12 9.00
C HIS A 74 -6.48 4.22 8.43
N SER A 75 -5.98 5.44 8.23
CA SER A 75 -6.82 6.51 7.65
C SER A 75 -7.24 6.23 6.21
N ALA A 76 -6.35 5.68 5.37
CA ALA A 76 -6.70 5.35 3.99
C ALA A 76 -7.70 4.17 3.91
N SER A 77 -7.54 3.14 4.75
CA SER A 77 -8.40 1.96 4.72
C SER A 77 -9.80 2.18 5.28
N ILE A 78 -9.99 3.17 6.17
CA ILE A 78 -11.32 3.54 6.68
C ILE A 78 -12.17 4.21 5.58
N TYR A 79 -11.56 5.04 4.74
CA TYR A 79 -12.29 5.82 3.72
C TYR A 79 -12.23 5.22 2.31
N ILE A 80 -11.31 4.31 2.02
CA ILE A 80 -11.22 3.65 0.70
C ILE A 80 -11.92 2.27 0.79
N PRO A 81 -13.10 2.09 0.16
CA PRO A 81 -13.74 0.80 0.11
C PRO A 81 -12.86 -0.20 -0.66
N SER A 82 -12.83 -1.45 -0.21
CA SER A 82 -12.15 -2.51 -0.96
C SER A 82 -12.69 -2.61 -2.39
N GLU A 83 -11.85 -3.04 -3.33
CA GLU A 83 -12.27 -3.23 -4.74
C GLU A 83 -13.50 -4.14 -4.85
N ARG A 84 -13.64 -5.15 -3.98
CA ARG A 84 -14.86 -5.97 -3.91
C ARG A 84 -16.11 -5.16 -3.54
N LYS A 85 -16.01 -4.24 -2.57
CA LYS A 85 -17.12 -3.39 -2.14
C LYS A 85 -17.47 -2.36 -3.23
N LYS A 86 -16.46 -1.76 -3.86
CA LYS A 86 -16.62 -0.85 -5.01
C LYS A 86 -17.28 -1.56 -6.20
N SER A 87 -16.76 -2.71 -6.60
CA SER A 87 -17.31 -3.52 -7.69
C SER A 87 -18.78 -3.88 -7.43
N ARG A 88 -19.14 -4.31 -6.22
CA ARG A 88 -20.54 -4.60 -5.87
C ARG A 88 -21.46 -3.38 -6.03
N VAL A 89 -21.02 -2.20 -5.60
CA VAL A 89 -21.80 -0.95 -5.74
C VAL A 89 -21.95 -0.58 -7.21
N LEU A 90 -20.84 -0.61 -7.97
CA LEU A 90 -20.88 -0.32 -9.40
C LEU A 90 -21.76 -1.31 -10.17
N THR A 91 -21.71 -2.60 -9.86
CA THR A 91 -22.58 -3.61 -10.47
C THR A 91 -24.05 -3.40 -10.10
N ALA A 92 -24.35 -2.94 -8.89
CA ALA A 92 -25.73 -2.62 -8.49
C ALA A 92 -26.25 -1.34 -9.19
N MET A 93 -25.39 -0.36 -9.42
CA MET A 93 -25.74 0.89 -10.11
C MET A 93 -25.76 0.74 -11.64
N ASN A 94 -25.04 -0.24 -12.19
CA ASN A 94 -24.92 -0.50 -13.62
C ASN A 94 -25.80 -1.67 -14.08
N GLN A 95 -27.00 -1.81 -13.53
CA GLN A 95 -27.99 -2.78 -13.99
C GLN A 95 -28.86 -2.17 -15.09
N PHE A 96 -28.23 -1.85 -16.22
CA PHE A 96 -28.95 -1.46 -17.42
C PHE A 96 -29.17 -2.68 -18.31
N PRO A 97 -30.36 -2.82 -18.92
CA PRO A 97 -30.54 -3.78 -19.99
C PRO A 97 -29.55 -3.44 -21.11
N VAL A 98 -29.06 -4.48 -21.79
CA VAL A 98 -28.17 -4.31 -22.95
C VAL A 98 -28.88 -3.40 -23.96
N THR A 99 -28.20 -2.35 -24.41
CA THR A 99 -28.77 -1.42 -25.39
C THR A 99 -28.72 -2.02 -26.79
N ILE A 100 -29.52 -1.48 -27.71
CA ILE A 100 -29.54 -1.96 -29.10
C ILE A 100 -28.20 -1.71 -29.78
N GLU A 101 -27.57 -0.58 -29.48
CA GLU A 101 -26.23 -0.25 -29.97
C GLU A 101 -25.21 -1.30 -29.50
N GLU A 102 -25.30 -1.70 -28.24
CA GLU A 102 -24.41 -2.70 -27.65
C GLU A 102 -24.66 -4.10 -28.24
N GLU A 103 -25.92 -4.47 -28.50
CA GLU A 103 -26.27 -5.71 -29.22
C GLU A 103 -25.70 -5.74 -30.65
N VAL A 104 -25.74 -4.61 -31.36
CA VAL A 104 -25.17 -4.49 -32.72
C VAL A 104 -23.64 -4.59 -32.68
N ILE A 105 -22.99 -3.95 -31.71
CA ILE A 105 -21.53 -4.03 -31.50
C ILE A 105 -21.12 -5.47 -31.17
N PHE A 106 -21.89 -6.18 -30.35
CA PHE A 106 -21.61 -7.60 -30.05
C PHE A 106 -21.65 -8.49 -31.29
N LYS A 107 -22.49 -8.15 -32.28
CA LYS A 107 -22.59 -8.89 -33.55
C LYS A 107 -21.56 -8.45 -34.58
N GLN A 108 -20.80 -7.38 -34.32
CA GLN A 108 -19.78 -6.90 -35.23
C GLN A 108 -18.53 -7.78 -35.16
N ILE A 109 -18.00 -8.17 -36.32
CA ILE A 109 -16.71 -8.87 -36.39
C ILE A 109 -15.61 -7.98 -35.77
N PRO A 110 -14.74 -8.55 -34.93
CA PRO A 110 -13.74 -7.76 -34.23
C PRO A 110 -12.73 -7.26 -35.27
N TYR A 111 -12.43 -5.97 -35.21
CA TYR A 111 -11.35 -5.41 -36.02
C TYR A 111 -10.01 -5.85 -35.41
N VAL A 112 -9.61 -7.09 -35.70
CA VAL A 112 -8.25 -7.55 -35.44
C VAL A 112 -7.37 -6.89 -36.49
N PHE A 113 -6.55 -5.92 -36.05
CA PHE A 113 -5.40 -5.53 -36.84
C PHE A 113 -4.58 -6.80 -37.08
N LYS A 114 -4.68 -7.40 -38.28
CA LYS A 114 -3.68 -8.35 -38.76
C LYS A 114 -2.40 -7.55 -38.95
N ARG A 115 -1.71 -7.28 -37.84
CA ARG A 115 -0.40 -6.68 -37.85
C ARG A 115 0.55 -7.79 -38.27
N ASN A 116 0.62 -8.04 -39.57
CA ASN A 116 1.73 -8.76 -40.20
C ASN A 116 2.98 -7.89 -40.12
N THR A 117 3.43 -7.57 -38.91
CA THR A 117 4.70 -6.90 -38.67
C THR A 117 5.49 -7.80 -37.74
N GLY A 118 6.47 -8.49 -38.32
CA GLY A 118 7.46 -9.25 -37.57
C GLY A 118 8.05 -8.39 -36.46
N GLY A 119 7.73 -8.73 -35.22
CA GLY A 119 8.11 -7.95 -34.04
C GLY A 119 7.42 -8.46 -32.79
N ASP A 120 7.24 -9.77 -32.67
CA ASP A 120 6.51 -10.39 -31.57
C ASP A 120 7.46 -10.72 -30.41
N LYS A 121 7.88 -9.72 -29.63
CA LYS A 121 8.53 -9.89 -28.31
C LYS A 121 8.25 -8.73 -27.36
N SER A 122 7.01 -8.27 -27.27
CA SER A 122 6.61 -7.36 -26.19
C SER A 122 6.35 -8.16 -24.91
N PRO A 123 6.94 -7.82 -23.75
CA PRO A 123 6.68 -8.50 -22.48
C PRO A 123 5.28 -8.20 -21.90
N TYR A 124 4.50 -7.35 -22.56
CA TYR A 124 3.12 -7.06 -22.17
C TYR A 124 2.15 -7.49 -23.27
N LYS A 125 1.15 -8.28 -22.86
CA LYS A 125 -0.02 -8.60 -23.66
C LYS A 125 -1.13 -7.63 -23.25
N GLY A 126 -1.72 -6.91 -24.21
CA GLY A 126 -2.88 -6.09 -23.93
C GLY A 126 -4.01 -6.94 -23.34
N VAL A 127 -4.60 -6.51 -22.22
CA VAL A 127 -5.77 -7.16 -21.65
C VAL A 127 -6.96 -6.73 -22.51
N GLN A 128 -7.31 -7.56 -23.49
CA GLN A 128 -8.53 -7.37 -24.25
C GLN A 128 -9.68 -8.03 -23.50
N ASP A 129 -10.84 -7.36 -23.49
CA ASP A 129 -12.04 -7.89 -22.87
C ASP A 129 -12.56 -9.13 -23.63
N LYS A 130 -13.50 -9.88 -23.03
CA LYS A 130 -14.01 -11.12 -23.64
C LYS A 130 -14.56 -10.84 -25.04
N LEU A 131 -14.10 -11.60 -26.04
CA LEU A 131 -14.68 -11.61 -27.38
C LEU A 131 -15.96 -12.46 -27.31
N TYR A 132 -17.10 -11.82 -27.05
CA TYR A 132 -18.43 -12.43 -26.88
C TYR A 132 -18.93 -13.22 -28.11
N GLY A 133 -18.31 -14.37 -28.40
CA GLY A 133 -18.57 -15.18 -29.60
C GLY A 133 -17.90 -14.69 -30.88
N ALA A 134 -17.19 -13.55 -30.82
CA ALA A 134 -16.61 -12.87 -31.97
C ALA A 134 -15.26 -13.46 -32.46
N ALA A 135 -14.72 -14.46 -31.75
CA ALA A 135 -13.47 -15.13 -32.08
C ALA A 135 -13.65 -16.65 -32.19
N LYS A 136 -14.35 -17.09 -33.24
CA LYS A 136 -14.13 -18.44 -33.78
C LYS A 136 -14.19 -18.39 -35.30
N LEU A 137 -13.09 -17.98 -35.91
CA LEU A 137 -12.74 -18.49 -37.23
C LEU A 137 -12.02 -19.80 -36.96
N THR A 138 -12.76 -20.90 -36.98
CA THR A 138 -12.21 -22.21 -37.29
C THR A 138 -11.55 -22.12 -38.66
N GLU A 139 -10.24 -22.29 -38.71
CA GLU A 139 -9.64 -23.06 -39.81
C GLU A 139 -10.06 -24.52 -39.66
#